data_AF-A0A8E8GGW4-F1
#
_entry.id   AF-A0A8E8GGW4-F1
#
_cell.length_a   1.000
_cell.length_b   1.000
_cell.length_c   1.000
_cell.angle_alpha   90.00
_cell.angle_beta   90.00
_cell.angle_gamma   90.00
#
_symmetry.space_group_name_H-M   'P 1'
#
loop_
_entity.id
_entity.type
_entity.pdbx_description
1 polymer ?
#
loop_
_entity_poly.entity_id
_entity_poly.type
_entity_poly.pdbx_seq_one_letter_code
_entity_poly.pdbx_strand_id
1 'polypeptide(L)'
;MTTMTEVARDLSMTHTLAQWLYVISDTNVHSGNLSSLINALYEGENIAFLYNVTDNADCQNGLLCYSQEMMAAFISALDMAVQDEFDVAAQVSDEEWEAIRPTKIQRRTMLLKQMQQHISAKSRCGNCSTWCALAADTWGTTYRQFTETDMEAKEKDHSITTSTNVTTSVIEHIELLSVGFWRPIDAMRYTDVLFPHIEHGFRGKELPIITFHNPPWSILQVNDSGMVSSYSGLMFDIVEQLAKNKNFTIKILLPSSIKHDFSNDTTADSMHSRSAMLALSAIAKGHAALAASSFTVLPDPVSGINYTMPVSTQPYVFIIARPR
;
A
#
# COMPACT_ATOMS: atom_id res chain seq x y z
N MET A 1 -22.10 -16.27 -3.38
CA MET A 1 -22.51 -15.11 -4.20
C MET A 1 -21.21 -14.42 -4.55
N THR A 2 -20.81 -14.42 -5.81
CA THR A 2 -19.49 -13.91 -6.21
C THR A 2 -19.47 -12.39 -6.08
N THR A 3 -18.50 -11.87 -5.33
CA THR A 3 -18.34 -10.43 -5.15
C THR A 3 -17.70 -9.81 -6.40
N MET A 4 -17.95 -8.52 -6.67
CA MET A 4 -17.35 -7.85 -7.84
C MET A 4 -15.81 -7.82 -7.79
N THR A 5 -15.26 -7.89 -6.58
CA THR A 5 -13.83 -8.08 -6.29
C THR A 5 -13.32 -9.44 -6.75
N GLU A 6 -14.05 -10.52 -6.54
CA GLU A 6 -13.70 -11.87 -7.04
C GLU A 6 -13.68 -11.91 -8.57
N VAL A 7 -14.67 -11.32 -9.24
CA VAL A 7 -14.70 -11.27 -10.71
C VAL A 7 -13.54 -10.46 -11.27
N ALA A 8 -13.23 -9.31 -10.67
CA ALA A 8 -12.08 -8.49 -11.08
C ALA A 8 -10.75 -9.25 -10.92
N ARG A 9 -10.65 -10.09 -9.89
CA ARG A 9 -9.50 -10.97 -9.65
C ARG A 9 -9.40 -12.09 -10.69
N ASP A 10 -10.51 -12.77 -10.99
CA ASP A 10 -10.53 -13.82 -12.02
C ASP A 10 -10.14 -13.28 -13.39
N LEU A 11 -10.46 -12.01 -13.66
CA LEU A 11 -10.03 -11.28 -14.85
C LEU A 11 -8.59 -10.72 -14.77
N SER A 12 -7.84 -11.06 -13.72
CA SER A 12 -6.46 -10.60 -13.46
C SER A 12 -6.29 -9.07 -13.42
N MET A 13 -7.35 -8.37 -13.02
CA MET A 13 -7.36 -6.92 -13.04
C MET A 13 -6.68 -6.33 -11.79
N THR A 14 -6.80 -6.99 -10.62
CA THR A 14 -6.31 -6.51 -9.32
C THR A 14 -4.83 -6.83 -9.04
N HIS A 15 -3.97 -6.78 -10.06
CA HIS A 15 -2.53 -7.05 -9.90
C HIS A 15 -1.75 -5.84 -9.36
N THR A 16 -0.49 -6.05 -8.98
CA THR A 16 0.40 -5.06 -8.32
C THR A 16 0.67 -3.77 -9.11
N LEU A 17 0.41 -3.76 -10.41
CA LEU A 17 0.62 -2.59 -11.29
C LEU A 17 -0.68 -1.84 -11.61
N ALA A 18 -1.84 -2.38 -11.23
CA ALA A 18 -3.14 -1.77 -11.48
C ALA A 18 -3.67 -1.07 -10.22
N GLN A 19 -4.45 -0.01 -10.41
CA GLN A 19 -5.11 0.73 -9.33
C GLN A 19 -6.62 0.53 -9.42
N TRP A 20 -7.21 -0.11 -8.41
CA TRP A 20 -8.63 -0.41 -8.38
C TRP A 20 -9.35 0.36 -7.28
N LEU A 21 -10.27 1.24 -7.66
CA LEU A 21 -11.11 1.98 -6.73
C LEU A 21 -12.56 1.47 -6.83
N TYR A 22 -13.08 0.94 -5.73
CA TYR A 22 -14.47 0.56 -5.61
C TYR A 22 -15.28 1.70 -5.01
N VAL A 23 -16.31 2.16 -5.72
CA VAL A 23 -17.23 3.21 -5.24
C VAL A 23 -18.55 2.57 -4.84
N ILE A 24 -18.91 2.70 -3.56
CA ILE A 24 -20.06 2.01 -2.96
C ILE A 24 -21.04 3.05 -2.44
N SER A 25 -22.08 3.33 -3.23
CA SER A 25 -23.06 4.36 -2.91
C SER A 25 -24.12 3.92 -1.91
N ASP A 26 -24.43 2.62 -1.85
CA ASP A 26 -25.54 2.06 -1.07
C ASP A 26 -25.12 1.68 0.37
N THR A 27 -24.41 2.60 1.03
CA THR A 27 -23.93 2.43 2.41
C THR A 27 -24.31 3.64 3.25
N ASN A 28 -24.41 3.44 4.56
CA ASN A 28 -24.61 4.48 5.56
C ASN A 28 -23.71 4.22 6.77
N VAL A 29 -23.72 5.10 7.77
CA VAL A 29 -22.89 4.95 9.00
C VAL A 29 -23.09 3.60 9.70
N HIS A 30 -24.31 3.05 9.62
CA HIS A 30 -24.72 1.85 10.36
C HIS A 30 -24.51 0.56 9.56
N SER A 31 -24.51 0.63 8.22
CA SER A 31 -24.31 -0.49 7.30
C SER A 31 -22.93 -0.49 6.64
N GLY A 32 -22.12 0.55 6.87
CA GLY A 32 -20.82 0.79 6.24
C GLY A 32 -19.67 -0.08 6.72
N ASN A 33 -19.94 -1.20 7.41
CA ASN A 33 -18.88 -2.13 7.78
C ASN A 33 -18.42 -2.92 6.55
N LEU A 34 -17.43 -2.38 5.85
CA LEU A 34 -16.84 -2.97 4.65
C LEU A 34 -16.12 -4.29 4.91
N SER A 35 -15.84 -4.65 6.17
CA SER A 35 -15.23 -5.95 6.51
C SER A 35 -16.08 -7.13 6.03
N SER A 36 -17.41 -6.98 5.91
CA SER A 36 -18.26 -8.04 5.35
C SER A 36 -18.26 -8.11 3.82
N LEU A 37 -17.83 -7.05 3.13
CA LEU A 37 -17.75 -7.01 1.67
C LEU A 37 -16.41 -7.56 1.17
N ILE A 38 -15.39 -7.51 2.02
CA ILE A 38 -14.04 -7.95 1.72
C ILE A 38 -13.82 -9.33 2.35
N ASN A 39 -14.23 -10.37 1.63
CA ASN A 39 -14.06 -11.76 2.10
C ASN A 39 -12.59 -12.21 2.09
N ALA A 40 -11.79 -11.68 1.16
CA ALA A 40 -10.38 -12.01 1.02
C ALA A 40 -9.67 -10.92 0.20
N LEU A 41 -8.53 -10.46 0.71
CA LEU A 41 -7.54 -9.72 -0.06
C LEU A 41 -6.29 -10.58 -0.17
N TYR A 42 -5.64 -10.49 -1.31
CA TYR A 42 -4.40 -11.20 -1.57
C TYR A 42 -3.21 -10.27 -1.46
N GLU A 43 -2.09 -10.83 -1.02
CA GLU A 43 -0.80 -10.17 -1.04
C GLU A 43 -0.53 -9.59 -2.44
N GLY A 44 -0.24 -8.30 -2.51
CA GLY A 44 0.03 -7.63 -3.80
C GLY A 44 -1.15 -6.89 -4.42
N GLU A 45 -2.39 -7.14 -3.99
CA GLU A 45 -3.56 -6.46 -4.54
C GLU A 45 -3.56 -4.98 -4.17
N ASN A 46 -3.75 -4.12 -5.17
CA ASN A 46 -3.78 -2.68 -4.97
C ASN A 46 -5.21 -2.13 -5.14
N ILE A 47 -5.91 -2.05 -4.01
CA ILE A 47 -7.33 -1.77 -3.95
C ILE A 47 -7.62 -0.64 -2.96
N ALA A 48 -8.53 0.24 -3.34
CA ALA A 48 -9.09 1.28 -2.49
C ALA A 48 -10.62 1.24 -2.55
N PHE A 49 -11.26 1.76 -1.51
CA PHE A 49 -12.72 1.83 -1.38
C PHE A 49 -13.12 3.26 -1.09
N LEU A 50 -14.18 3.73 -1.74
CA LEU A 50 -14.86 4.97 -1.42
C LEU A 50 -16.32 4.63 -1.16
N TYR A 51 -16.78 4.87 0.06
CA TYR A 51 -18.13 4.47 0.47
C TYR A 51 -18.84 5.60 1.21
N ASN A 52 -20.16 5.53 1.18
CA ASN A 52 -21.02 6.52 1.76
C ASN A 52 -21.17 6.29 3.28
N VAL A 53 -20.89 7.31 4.06
CA VAL A 53 -20.96 7.33 5.54
C VAL A 53 -21.93 8.41 5.99
N THR A 54 -22.95 8.68 5.18
CA THR A 54 -23.99 9.65 5.52
C THR A 54 -24.92 9.07 6.59
N ASP A 55 -25.18 9.82 7.65
CA ASP A 55 -26.03 9.38 8.77
C ASP A 55 -27.48 9.89 8.65
N ASN A 56 -27.67 11.03 7.98
CA ASN A 56 -28.94 11.76 8.03
C ASN A 56 -29.83 11.47 6.82
N ALA A 57 -31.02 10.89 7.08
CA ALA A 57 -32.03 10.64 6.06
C ALA A 57 -32.64 11.93 5.47
N ASP A 58 -32.70 13.01 6.26
CA ASP A 58 -33.28 14.31 5.86
C ASP A 58 -32.22 15.25 5.28
N CYS A 59 -31.23 14.69 4.58
CA CYS A 59 -30.16 15.47 3.98
C CYS A 59 -30.69 16.32 2.83
N GLN A 60 -30.65 17.66 2.98
CA GLN A 60 -30.96 18.58 1.88
C GLN A 60 -29.87 18.48 0.83
N ASN A 61 -30.13 17.69 -0.20
CA ASN A 61 -29.20 17.46 -1.30
C ASN A 61 -29.93 17.54 -2.64
N GLY A 62 -29.18 17.80 -3.71
CA GLY A 62 -29.71 17.83 -5.07
C GLY A 62 -29.48 19.16 -5.76
N LEU A 63 -29.63 19.12 -7.09
CA LEU A 63 -29.24 20.21 -7.99
C LEU A 63 -29.94 21.54 -7.66
N LEU A 64 -31.21 21.50 -7.26
CA LEU A 64 -31.98 22.71 -6.90
C LEU A 64 -31.47 23.38 -5.63
N CYS A 65 -31.01 22.59 -4.65
CA CYS A 65 -30.44 23.12 -3.42
C CYS A 65 -29.14 23.88 -3.75
N TYR A 66 -28.23 23.22 -4.47
CA TYR A 66 -26.96 23.83 -4.87
C TYR A 66 -27.14 25.03 -5.80
N SER A 67 -28.11 25.00 -6.72
CA SER A 67 -28.37 26.13 -7.60
C SER A 67 -28.89 27.35 -6.83
N GLN A 68 -29.76 27.14 -5.84
CA GLN A 68 -30.23 28.21 -4.95
C GLN A 68 -29.09 28.80 -4.12
N GLU A 69 -28.24 27.97 -3.51
CA GLU A 69 -27.08 28.44 -2.74
C GLU A 69 -26.07 29.18 -3.61
N MET A 70 -25.78 28.68 -4.80
CA MET A 70 -24.84 29.30 -5.73
C MET A 70 -25.37 30.65 -6.25
N MET A 71 -26.68 30.76 -6.50
CA MET A 71 -27.32 32.02 -6.86
C MET A 71 -27.31 33.02 -5.69
N ALA A 72 -27.62 32.58 -4.47
CA ALA A 72 -27.57 33.43 -3.28
C ALA A 72 -26.16 33.94 -3.01
N ALA A 73 -25.14 33.07 -3.12
CA ALA A 73 -23.74 33.45 -3.00
C ALA A 73 -23.32 34.44 -4.08
N PHE A 74 -23.75 34.24 -5.34
CA PHE A 74 -23.47 35.15 -6.43
C PHE A 74 -24.12 36.53 -6.25
N ILE A 75 -25.41 36.57 -5.87
CA ILE A 75 -26.13 37.83 -5.60
C ILE A 75 -25.44 38.59 -4.46
N SER A 76 -25.10 37.89 -3.37
CA SER A 76 -24.39 38.50 -2.23
C SER A 76 -23.00 39.02 -2.61
N ALA A 77 -22.24 38.28 -3.41
CA ALA A 77 -20.93 38.71 -3.88
C ALA A 77 -21.05 39.90 -4.84
N LEU A 78 -22.05 39.90 -5.72
CA LEU A 78 -22.29 41.00 -6.64
C LEU A 78 -22.68 42.28 -5.90
N ASP A 79 -23.57 42.19 -4.93
CA ASP A 79 -24.00 43.31 -4.10
C ASP A 79 -22.82 43.92 -3.33
N MET A 80 -22.00 43.09 -2.67
CA MET A 80 -20.78 43.54 -1.99
C MET A 80 -19.78 44.18 -2.95
N ALA A 81 -19.53 43.56 -4.11
CA ALA A 81 -18.58 44.11 -5.10
C ALA A 81 -19.06 45.44 -5.69
N VAL A 82 -20.38 45.60 -5.94
CA VAL A 82 -20.96 46.84 -6.44
C VAL A 82 -20.89 47.93 -5.37
N GLN A 83 -21.21 47.61 -4.11
CA GLN A 83 -21.13 48.56 -3.01
C GLN A 83 -19.68 49.02 -2.77
N ASP A 84 -18.73 48.09 -2.72
CA ASP A 84 -17.30 48.41 -2.58
C ASP A 84 -16.80 49.29 -3.74
N GLU A 85 -17.16 48.99 -4.99
CA GLU A 85 -16.78 49.83 -6.13
C GLU A 85 -17.42 51.22 -6.09
N PHE A 86 -18.70 51.31 -5.67
CA PHE A 86 -19.40 52.59 -5.54
C PHE A 86 -18.79 53.46 -4.44
N ASP A 87 -18.48 52.87 -3.29
CA ASP A 87 -17.90 53.58 -2.14
C ASP A 87 -16.49 54.10 -2.44
N VAL A 88 -15.69 53.33 -3.19
CA VAL A 88 -14.36 53.80 -3.65
C VAL A 88 -14.52 54.91 -4.69
N ALA A 89 -15.40 54.74 -5.69
CA ALA A 89 -15.63 55.73 -6.73
C ALA A 89 -16.13 57.07 -6.18
N ALA A 90 -16.92 57.05 -5.09
CA ALA A 90 -17.42 58.27 -4.45
C ALA A 90 -16.35 59.05 -3.66
N GLN A 91 -15.20 58.44 -3.35
CA GLN A 91 -14.14 59.03 -2.54
C GLN A 91 -12.96 59.60 -3.35
N VAL A 92 -12.88 59.25 -4.63
CA VAL A 92 -11.75 59.60 -5.51
C VAL A 92 -12.22 60.48 -6.67
N SER A 93 -11.29 61.21 -7.31
CA SER A 93 -11.63 61.96 -8.53
C SER A 93 -11.82 61.01 -9.73
N ASP A 94 -12.45 61.50 -10.79
CA ASP A 94 -12.66 60.72 -12.03
C ASP A 94 -11.34 60.26 -12.66
N GLU A 95 -10.28 61.08 -12.59
CA GLU A 95 -8.95 60.73 -13.09
C GLU A 95 -8.27 59.65 -12.25
N GLU A 96 -8.42 59.72 -10.93
CA GLU A 96 -7.89 58.70 -10.01
C GLU A 96 -8.65 57.38 -10.16
N TRP A 97 -9.97 57.44 -10.33
CA TRP A 97 -10.80 56.26 -10.56
C TRP A 97 -10.40 55.49 -11.81
N GLU A 98 -10.16 56.18 -12.94
CA GLU A 98 -9.72 55.51 -14.17
C GLU A 98 -8.35 54.82 -14.03
N ALA A 99 -7.50 55.29 -13.10
CA ALA A 99 -6.23 54.64 -12.79
C ALA A 99 -6.36 53.42 -11.88
N ILE A 100 -7.32 53.40 -10.95
CA ILE A 100 -7.43 52.36 -9.91
C ILE A 100 -8.58 51.36 -10.11
N ARG A 101 -9.50 51.63 -11.04
CA ARG A 101 -10.68 50.78 -11.30
C ARG A 101 -10.29 49.31 -11.52
N PRO A 102 -11.04 48.35 -10.96
CA PRO A 102 -10.75 46.94 -11.15
C PRO A 102 -10.84 46.50 -12.63
N THR A 103 -9.88 45.70 -13.06
CA THR A 103 -9.95 44.99 -14.35
C THR A 103 -11.01 43.89 -14.32
N LYS A 104 -11.46 43.45 -15.51
CA LYS A 104 -12.42 42.32 -15.63
C LYS A 104 -11.97 41.06 -14.89
N ILE A 105 -10.67 40.77 -14.90
CA ILE A 105 -10.09 39.61 -14.22
C ILE A 105 -10.13 39.80 -12.71
N GLN A 106 -9.79 40.99 -12.19
CA GLN A 106 -9.85 41.29 -10.76
C GLN A 106 -11.28 41.19 -10.23
N ARG A 107 -12.27 41.75 -10.95
CA ARG A 107 -13.69 41.61 -10.59
C ARG A 107 -14.13 40.16 -10.50
N ARG A 108 -13.79 39.35 -11.51
CA ARG A 108 -14.10 37.92 -11.51
C ARG A 108 -13.50 37.22 -10.28
N THR A 109 -12.22 37.48 -9.98
CA THR A 109 -11.54 36.83 -8.85
C THR A 109 -12.10 37.28 -7.50
N MET A 110 -12.47 38.56 -7.36
CA MET A 110 -13.14 39.10 -6.18
C MET A 110 -14.51 38.43 -5.96
N LEU A 111 -15.34 38.36 -7.00
CA LEU A 111 -16.63 37.69 -6.96
C LEU A 111 -16.50 36.22 -6.56
N LEU A 112 -15.59 35.47 -7.20
CA LEU A 112 -15.36 34.06 -6.87
C LEU A 112 -14.90 33.88 -5.42
N LYS A 113 -14.02 34.75 -4.91
CA LYS A 113 -13.54 34.71 -3.53
C LYS A 113 -14.67 34.96 -2.53
N GLN A 114 -15.51 35.97 -2.78
CA GLN A 114 -16.66 36.29 -1.93
C GLN A 114 -17.72 35.18 -1.99
N MET A 115 -17.99 34.61 -3.16
CA MET A 115 -18.87 33.46 -3.32
C MET A 115 -18.36 32.27 -2.51
N GLN A 116 -17.07 31.94 -2.60
CA GLN A 116 -16.46 30.85 -1.84
C GLN A 116 -16.61 31.07 -0.33
N GLN A 117 -16.33 32.29 0.16
CA GLN A 117 -16.52 32.65 1.56
C GLN A 117 -17.97 32.52 2.01
N HIS A 118 -18.93 32.96 1.19
CA HIS A 118 -20.35 32.86 1.48
C HIS A 118 -20.80 31.39 1.59
N ILE A 119 -20.40 30.55 0.62
CA ILE A 119 -20.72 29.12 0.61
C ILE A 119 -20.09 28.43 1.82
N SER A 120 -18.79 28.63 2.09
CA SER A 120 -18.14 28.01 3.25
C SER A 120 -18.77 28.39 4.59
N ALA A 121 -19.34 29.60 4.72
CA ALA A 121 -19.95 30.06 5.97
C ALA A 121 -21.43 29.67 6.13
N LYS A 122 -22.20 29.60 5.04
CA LYS A 122 -23.67 29.48 5.09
C LYS A 122 -24.25 28.26 4.39
N SER A 123 -23.44 27.46 3.69
CA SER A 123 -23.95 26.29 2.95
C SER A 123 -24.53 25.23 3.89
N ARG A 124 -25.67 24.70 3.47
CA ARG A 124 -26.47 23.67 4.10
C ARG A 124 -26.67 22.49 3.15
N CYS A 125 -26.65 22.73 1.84
CA CYS A 125 -26.79 21.71 0.82
C CYS A 125 -25.64 20.70 0.88
N GLY A 126 -25.98 19.42 1.11
CA GLY A 126 -25.02 18.32 1.09
C GLY A 126 -23.99 18.30 2.23
N ASN A 127 -24.08 19.20 3.21
CA ASN A 127 -23.19 19.21 4.37
C ASN A 127 -23.34 17.93 5.24
N CYS A 128 -24.50 17.30 5.14
CA CYS A 128 -24.80 16.00 5.74
C CYS A 128 -24.20 14.81 4.98
N SER A 129 -23.81 14.98 3.71
CA SER A 129 -23.27 13.89 2.92
C SER A 129 -21.76 13.79 3.08
N THR A 130 -21.32 12.64 3.56
CA THR A 130 -19.91 12.33 3.84
C THR A 130 -19.56 11.00 3.26
N TRP A 131 -18.47 10.95 2.51
CA TRP A 131 -17.91 9.72 1.99
C TRP A 131 -16.55 9.50 2.62
N CYS A 132 -16.23 8.26 2.93
CA CYS A 132 -14.95 7.87 3.50
C CYS A 132 -14.17 7.06 2.46
N ALA A 133 -12.88 7.39 2.32
CA ALA A 133 -11.94 6.65 1.50
C ALA A 133 -11.09 5.75 2.40
N LEU A 134 -11.06 4.47 2.04
CA LEU A 134 -10.20 3.46 2.65
C LEU A 134 -9.20 2.94 1.64
N ALA A 135 -8.00 2.64 2.10
CA ALA A 135 -6.98 1.94 1.33
C ALA A 135 -6.73 0.56 1.93
N ALA A 136 -6.56 -0.45 1.08
CA ALA A 136 -6.10 -1.75 1.51
C ALA A 136 -4.57 -1.77 1.64
N ASP A 137 -4.07 -2.18 2.80
CA ASP A 137 -2.63 -2.39 3.02
C ASP A 137 -2.27 -3.87 2.93
N THR A 138 -2.02 -4.33 1.70
CA THR A 138 -1.85 -5.77 1.40
C THR A 138 -0.40 -6.25 1.39
N TRP A 139 0.58 -5.36 1.26
CA TRP A 139 1.99 -5.74 1.10
C TRP A 139 2.66 -6.05 2.44
N GLY A 140 3.43 -7.13 2.53
CA GLY A 140 4.15 -7.56 3.72
C GLY A 140 3.26 -8.15 4.82
N THR A 141 1.96 -8.31 4.59
CA THR A 141 1.01 -8.71 5.64
C THR A 141 1.03 -10.22 5.87
N THR A 142 1.22 -11.01 4.81
CA THR A 142 1.29 -12.48 4.90
C THR A 142 2.48 -12.97 5.74
N TYR A 143 3.51 -12.15 5.89
CA TYR A 143 4.76 -12.54 6.58
C TYR A 143 4.78 -12.22 8.08
N ARG A 144 3.77 -11.53 8.62
CA ARG A 144 3.72 -11.11 10.04
C ARG A 144 3.67 -12.28 11.02
N GLN A 145 3.06 -13.42 10.66
CA GLN A 145 3.00 -14.61 11.53
C GLN A 145 4.38 -15.21 11.83
N PHE A 146 5.39 -14.98 10.98
CA PHE A 146 6.76 -15.42 11.25
C PHE A 146 7.57 -14.39 12.08
N THR A 147 6.95 -13.27 12.45
CA THR A 147 7.57 -12.19 13.25
C THR A 147 7.19 -12.24 14.73
N GLU A 148 5.96 -12.66 15.06
CA GLU A 148 5.53 -12.90 16.44
C GLU A 148 5.85 -14.35 16.84
N THR A 149 6.75 -14.52 17.80
CA THR A 149 6.91 -15.61 18.81
C THR A 149 6.26 -17.01 18.63
N ASP A 150 6.01 -17.51 17.44
CA ASP A 150 5.37 -18.81 17.20
C ASP A 150 6.34 -20.01 17.23
N MET A 151 7.60 -19.76 17.61
CA MET A 151 8.50 -20.86 17.99
C MET A 151 8.25 -21.39 19.41
N GLU A 152 7.47 -20.70 20.25
CA GLU A 152 7.18 -21.13 21.62
C GLU A 152 5.72 -21.57 21.87
N ALA A 153 4.77 -21.23 20.99
CA ALA A 153 3.33 -21.50 21.22
C ALA A 153 2.78 -22.79 20.58
N LYS A 154 3.52 -23.48 19.71
CA LYS A 154 3.07 -24.74 19.07
C LYS A 154 3.22 -26.00 19.91
N GLU A 155 3.50 -25.88 21.22
CA GLU A 155 3.69 -27.04 22.11
C GLU A 155 2.42 -27.46 22.87
N LYS A 156 1.26 -26.81 22.68
CA LYS A 156 0.07 -27.12 23.52
C LYS A 156 -1.27 -27.48 22.89
N ASP A 157 -1.47 -27.43 21.58
CA ASP A 157 -2.71 -27.94 20.98
C ASP A 157 -2.45 -28.93 19.85
N HIS A 158 -2.38 -30.20 20.25
CA HIS A 158 -2.31 -31.35 19.36
C HIS A 158 -3.72 -31.78 18.96
N SER A 159 -4.41 -31.02 18.10
CA SER A 159 -5.54 -31.52 17.30
C SER A 159 -6.06 -30.52 16.27
N ILE A 160 -5.26 -30.14 15.28
CA ILE A 160 -5.83 -29.67 14.00
C ILE A 160 -5.09 -30.38 12.88
N THR A 161 -5.80 -31.33 12.27
CA THR A 161 -5.49 -32.00 11.02
C THR A 161 -4.94 -31.02 9.99
N THR A 162 -3.66 -31.19 9.66
CA THR A 162 -2.99 -30.65 8.48
C THR A 162 -3.72 -31.11 7.22
N SER A 163 -4.66 -30.29 6.74
CA SER A 163 -5.06 -30.31 5.34
C SER A 163 -3.97 -29.61 4.54
N THR A 164 -3.10 -30.41 3.95
CA THR A 164 -2.40 -30.09 2.71
C THR A 164 -3.41 -29.57 1.69
N ASN A 165 -3.43 -28.26 1.47
CA ASN A 165 -3.92 -27.63 0.24
C ASN A 165 -3.17 -26.30 0.09
N VAL A 166 -2.50 -26.18 -1.05
CA VAL A 166 -1.88 -25.00 -1.66
C VAL A 166 -2.09 -23.68 -0.91
N THR A 167 -0.96 -23.07 -0.51
CA THR A 167 -0.80 -21.70 -0.04
C THR A 167 -1.72 -20.74 -0.80
N THR A 168 -2.83 -20.36 -0.19
CA THR A 168 -3.57 -19.20 -0.65
C THR A 168 -2.91 -18.01 0.03
N SER A 169 -2.36 -17.09 -0.76
CA SER A 169 -1.80 -15.80 -0.30
C SER A 169 -2.91 -14.86 0.20
N VAL A 170 -3.92 -15.43 0.86
CA VAL A 170 -5.06 -14.75 1.44
C VAL A 170 -4.62 -14.16 2.76
N ILE A 171 -4.84 -12.87 2.90
CA ILE A 171 -4.57 -12.14 4.13
C ILE A 171 -5.66 -12.51 5.14
N GLU A 172 -5.29 -13.20 6.22
CA GLU A 172 -6.22 -13.64 7.25
C GLU A 172 -6.82 -12.48 8.05
N HIS A 173 -6.08 -11.38 8.23
CA HIS A 173 -6.51 -10.20 8.97
C HIS A 173 -6.35 -8.96 8.09
N ILE A 174 -7.49 -8.48 7.58
CA ILE A 174 -7.56 -7.34 6.68
C ILE A 174 -7.81 -6.08 7.50
N GLU A 175 -6.79 -5.22 7.57
CA GLU A 175 -6.90 -3.88 8.13
C GLU A 175 -6.98 -2.88 6.98
N LEU A 176 -8.12 -2.18 6.86
CA LEU A 176 -8.28 -1.09 5.92
C LEU A 176 -7.89 0.22 6.60
N LEU A 177 -7.05 0.99 5.93
CA LEU A 177 -6.60 2.28 6.43
C LEU A 177 -7.57 3.36 5.99
N SER A 178 -8.03 4.20 6.92
CA SER A 178 -8.79 5.41 6.56
C SER A 178 -7.83 6.48 6.03
N VAL A 179 -7.95 6.77 4.74
CA VAL A 179 -6.99 7.64 4.01
C VAL A 179 -7.59 8.98 3.61
N GLY A 180 -8.91 9.15 3.72
CA GLY A 180 -9.52 10.45 3.47
C GLY A 180 -11.03 10.45 3.59
N PHE A 181 -11.59 11.63 3.35
CA PHE A 181 -13.02 11.83 3.26
C PHE A 181 -13.35 12.80 2.13
N TRP A 182 -14.53 12.63 1.54
CA TRP A 182 -15.09 13.56 0.58
C TRP A 182 -16.38 14.17 1.13
N ARG A 183 -16.49 15.49 0.95
CA ARG A 183 -17.73 16.24 1.16
C ARG A 183 -17.98 17.15 -0.04
N PRO A 184 -19.23 17.43 -0.42
CA PRO A 184 -19.52 18.36 -1.51
C PRO A 184 -18.89 19.74 -1.34
N ILE A 185 -18.82 20.24 -0.09
CA ILE A 185 -18.33 21.58 0.21
C ILE A 185 -16.80 21.68 0.26
N ASP A 186 -16.13 20.64 0.78
CA ASP A 186 -14.68 20.64 1.02
C ASP A 186 -13.91 19.84 -0.03
N ALA A 187 -14.62 19.27 -1.00
CA ALA A 187 -14.12 18.28 -1.94
C ALA A 187 -13.42 17.11 -1.23
N MET A 188 -12.47 16.48 -1.92
CA MET A 188 -11.71 15.36 -1.38
C MET A 188 -10.60 15.88 -0.47
N ARG A 189 -10.53 15.37 0.76
CA ARG A 189 -9.44 15.62 1.70
C ARG A 189 -8.78 14.31 2.07
N TYR A 190 -7.49 14.22 1.78
CA TYR A 190 -6.67 13.06 2.09
C TYR A 190 -5.87 13.30 3.36
N THR A 191 -5.90 12.33 4.27
CA THR A 191 -4.97 12.21 5.40
C THR A 191 -3.77 11.34 5.03
N ASP A 192 -3.96 10.44 4.07
CA ASP A 192 -2.96 9.52 3.53
C ASP A 192 -3.30 9.22 2.05
N VAL A 193 -2.46 8.46 1.35
CA VAL A 193 -2.64 8.13 -0.07
C VAL A 193 -3.65 7.01 -0.28
N LEU A 194 -4.43 7.06 -1.37
CA LEU A 194 -5.38 6.00 -1.75
C LEU A 194 -4.72 4.65 -2.00
N PHE A 195 -3.48 4.67 -2.47
CA PHE A 195 -2.75 3.49 -2.88
C PHE A 195 -1.36 3.46 -2.24
N PRO A 196 -1.26 3.02 -0.97
CA PRO A 196 -0.04 3.10 -0.16
C PRO A 196 1.19 2.44 -0.79
N HIS A 197 1.01 1.34 -1.51
CA HIS A 197 2.11 0.60 -2.14
C HIS A 197 2.95 1.42 -3.16
N ILE A 198 2.37 2.42 -3.83
CA ILE A 198 3.09 3.24 -4.83
C ILE A 198 3.93 4.32 -4.17
N GLU A 199 3.36 5.01 -3.19
CA GLU A 199 3.95 6.19 -2.55
C GLU A 199 4.77 5.84 -1.31
N HIS A 200 4.35 4.84 -0.53
CA HIS A 200 4.91 4.50 0.77
C HIS A 200 5.54 3.09 0.83
N GLY A 201 5.49 2.34 -0.27
CA GLY A 201 6.08 1.01 -0.40
C GLY A 201 5.50 0.05 0.65
N PHE A 202 6.37 -0.55 1.46
CA PHE A 202 6.01 -1.51 2.51
C PHE A 202 5.76 -0.86 3.89
N ARG A 203 5.74 0.48 3.98
CA ARG A 203 5.43 1.23 5.22
C ARG A 203 6.23 0.81 6.46
N GLY A 204 7.49 0.42 6.28
CA GLY A 204 8.39 0.00 7.36
C GLY A 204 8.18 -1.42 7.86
N LYS A 205 7.29 -2.22 7.22
CA LYS A 205 7.07 -3.63 7.59
C LYS A 205 8.36 -4.43 7.54
N GLU A 206 8.48 -5.39 8.44
CA GLU A 206 9.62 -6.31 8.52
C GLU A 206 9.39 -7.48 7.56
N LEU A 207 10.30 -7.64 6.59
CA LEU A 207 10.24 -8.73 5.62
C LEU A 207 11.27 -9.82 5.95
N PRO A 208 10.84 -11.10 6.07
CA PRO A 208 11.76 -12.22 6.27
C PRO A 208 12.54 -12.53 5.00
N ILE A 209 13.86 -12.54 5.09
CA ILE A 209 14.78 -12.80 3.99
C ILE A 209 15.64 -13.99 4.34
N ILE A 210 15.57 -15.05 3.52
CA ILE A 210 16.39 -16.24 3.73
C ILE A 210 17.72 -16.16 3.00
N THR A 211 18.80 -16.53 3.68
CA THR A 211 20.16 -16.47 3.13
C THR A 211 21.06 -17.52 3.75
N PHE A 212 22.16 -17.83 3.09
CA PHE A 212 23.21 -18.72 3.60
C PHE A 212 24.58 -18.17 3.23
N HIS A 213 25.62 -18.60 3.94
CA HIS A 213 26.97 -18.13 3.69
C HIS A 213 27.47 -18.59 2.31
N ASN A 214 27.71 -17.65 1.42
CA ASN A 214 28.37 -17.86 0.13
C ASN A 214 29.15 -16.61 -0.34
N PRO A 215 30.39 -16.40 0.12
CA PRO A 215 31.23 -15.29 -0.34
C PRO A 215 31.52 -15.35 -1.85
N PRO A 216 31.61 -14.20 -2.55
CA PRO A 216 31.48 -12.82 -2.04
C PRO A 216 30.02 -12.32 -2.00
N TRP A 217 29.04 -13.15 -2.36
CA TRP A 217 27.63 -12.76 -2.51
C TRP A 217 26.95 -12.51 -1.17
N SER A 218 27.12 -13.43 -0.23
CA SER A 218 26.54 -13.40 1.10
C SER A 218 27.57 -13.85 2.15
N ILE A 219 28.04 -12.91 2.94
CA ILE A 219 29.03 -13.10 3.99
C ILE A 219 28.29 -12.99 5.32
N LEU A 220 28.31 -14.07 6.09
CA LEU A 220 27.72 -14.12 7.42
C LEU A 220 28.89 -14.25 8.40
N GLN A 221 29.05 -13.28 9.30
CA GLN A 221 30.00 -13.39 10.38
C GLN A 221 29.28 -14.00 11.58
N VAL A 222 29.90 -15.01 12.16
CA VAL A 222 29.34 -15.77 13.26
C VAL A 222 30.18 -15.48 14.50
N ASN A 223 29.54 -15.14 15.62
CA ASN A 223 30.20 -14.99 16.90
C ASN A 223 30.65 -16.35 17.46
N ASP A 224 31.47 -16.34 18.51
CA ASP A 224 31.94 -17.55 19.20
C ASP A 224 30.80 -18.46 19.70
N SER A 225 29.59 -17.91 19.89
CA SER A 225 28.38 -18.63 20.28
C SER A 225 27.63 -19.30 19.12
N GLY A 226 28.10 -19.17 17.87
CA GLY A 226 27.41 -19.73 16.69
C GLY A 226 26.25 -18.87 16.17
N MET A 227 26.00 -17.69 16.76
CA MET A 227 24.99 -16.74 16.28
C MET A 227 25.57 -15.76 15.25
N VAL A 228 24.79 -15.42 14.23
CA VAL A 228 25.20 -14.43 13.21
C VAL A 228 25.24 -13.04 13.85
N SER A 229 26.40 -12.41 13.79
CA SER A 229 26.69 -11.11 14.40
C SER A 229 26.71 -9.97 13.41
N SER A 230 27.12 -10.25 12.17
CA SER A 230 27.03 -9.29 11.09
C SER A 230 26.81 -10.02 9.77
N TYR A 231 26.27 -9.29 8.81
CA TYR A 231 26.06 -9.74 7.45
C TYR A 231 26.63 -8.69 6.50
N SER A 232 27.24 -9.14 5.42
CA SER A 232 27.91 -8.31 4.41
C SER A 232 27.93 -9.04 3.07
N GLY A 233 28.33 -8.37 2.00
CA GLY A 233 28.41 -8.94 0.66
C GLY A 233 27.35 -8.36 -0.27
N LEU A 234 27.55 -8.59 -1.56
CA LEU A 234 26.83 -7.88 -2.61
C LEU A 234 25.31 -8.05 -2.53
N MET A 235 24.81 -9.23 -2.12
CA MET A 235 23.36 -9.45 -2.00
C MET A 235 22.74 -8.64 -0.87
N PHE A 236 23.44 -8.47 0.25
CA PHE A 236 22.94 -7.64 1.34
C PHE A 236 22.96 -6.16 0.98
N ASP A 237 23.99 -5.70 0.26
CA ASP A 237 24.05 -4.32 -0.22
C ASP A 237 22.86 -4.01 -1.14
N ILE A 238 22.53 -4.92 -2.08
CA ILE A 238 21.37 -4.78 -2.97
C ILE A 238 20.07 -4.74 -2.17
N VAL A 239 19.89 -5.70 -1.26
CA VAL A 239 18.66 -5.81 -0.45
C VAL A 239 18.50 -4.61 0.48
N GLU A 240 19.58 -4.07 1.04
CA GLU A 240 19.55 -2.86 1.87
C GLU A 240 19.17 -1.63 1.05
N GLN A 241 19.66 -1.51 -0.19
CA GLN A 241 19.22 -0.44 -1.10
C GLN A 241 17.75 -0.57 -1.48
N LEU A 242 17.26 -1.81 -1.68
CA LEU A 242 15.84 -2.06 -1.91
C LEU A 242 15.00 -1.69 -0.68
N ALA A 243 15.46 -2.03 0.52
CA ALA A 243 14.83 -1.70 1.79
C ALA A 243 14.68 -0.18 1.98
N LYS A 244 15.72 0.58 1.63
CA LYS A 244 15.71 2.06 1.64
C LYS A 244 14.75 2.63 0.60
N ASN A 245 14.73 2.10 -0.62
CA ASN A 245 13.90 2.60 -1.71
C ASN A 245 12.40 2.27 -1.49
N LYS A 246 12.11 1.07 -1.01
CA LYS A 246 10.74 0.55 -0.84
C LYS A 246 10.24 0.57 0.60
N ASN A 247 10.98 1.21 1.51
CA ASN A 247 10.59 1.45 2.90
C ASN A 247 10.16 0.16 3.62
N PHE A 248 11.05 -0.82 3.74
CA PHE A 248 10.86 -2.02 4.58
C PHE A 248 12.07 -2.26 5.48
N THR A 249 11.89 -3.07 6.52
CA THR A 249 12.97 -3.56 7.38
C THR A 249 13.25 -5.04 7.08
N ILE A 250 14.47 -5.50 7.38
CA ILE A 250 14.94 -6.83 6.97
C ILE A 250 15.07 -7.72 8.20
N LYS A 251 14.44 -8.90 8.17
CA LYS A 251 14.68 -9.98 9.13
C LYS A 251 15.40 -11.13 8.46
N ILE A 252 16.60 -11.45 8.90
CA ILE A 252 17.39 -12.53 8.29
C ILE A 252 16.97 -13.87 8.86
N LEU A 253 16.63 -14.81 7.97
CA LEU A 253 16.39 -16.21 8.27
C LEU A 253 17.54 -17.05 7.73
N LEU A 254 17.96 -18.04 8.52
CA LEU A 254 18.99 -19.00 8.14
C LEU A 254 18.34 -20.35 7.85
N PRO A 255 18.79 -21.11 6.84
CA PRO A 255 18.31 -22.45 6.57
C PRO A 255 18.42 -23.40 7.78
N SER A 256 19.35 -23.14 8.71
CA SER A 256 19.53 -23.91 9.93
C SER A 256 18.37 -23.80 10.92
N SER A 257 17.69 -22.66 11.01
CA SER A 257 16.54 -22.49 11.92
C SER A 257 15.26 -23.15 11.40
N ILE A 258 15.24 -23.56 10.13
CA ILE A 258 14.08 -24.19 9.46
C ILE A 258 14.21 -25.74 9.46
N LYS A 259 15.30 -26.29 10.00
CA LYS A 259 15.62 -27.73 9.96
C LYS A 259 14.59 -28.64 10.63
N HIS A 260 13.71 -28.12 11.50
CA HIS A 260 12.75 -28.96 12.23
C HIS A 260 11.67 -29.61 11.34
N ASP A 261 11.39 -29.07 10.15
CA ASP A 261 10.39 -29.62 9.22
C ASP A 261 10.95 -30.66 8.23
N PHE A 262 12.27 -30.87 8.20
CA PHE A 262 12.94 -31.66 7.16
C PHE A 262 13.85 -32.77 7.72
N SER A 263 13.45 -33.38 8.84
CA SER A 263 14.13 -34.55 9.40
C SER A 263 13.68 -35.84 8.70
N ASN A 264 14.22 -36.06 7.51
CA ASN A 264 14.55 -37.39 6.98
C ASN A 264 15.51 -37.16 5.82
N ASP A 265 16.79 -37.06 6.11
CA ASP A 265 17.82 -37.75 5.32
C ASP A 265 19.24 -37.38 5.80
N THR A 266 19.93 -38.45 6.18
CA THR A 266 21.35 -38.55 6.50
C THR A 266 22.16 -38.63 5.22
N THR A 267 22.51 -37.50 4.62
CA THR A 267 23.59 -37.43 3.62
C THR A 267 24.40 -36.16 3.81
N ALA A 268 25.69 -36.35 4.07
CA ALA A 268 26.69 -35.31 4.26
C ALA A 268 27.24 -34.84 2.89
N ASP A 269 26.36 -34.42 1.99
CA ASP A 269 26.76 -33.86 0.70
C ASP A 269 26.63 -32.33 0.72
N SER A 270 27.75 -31.66 0.44
CA SER A 270 27.96 -30.20 0.27
C SER A 270 26.97 -29.28 1.02
N MET A 271 27.39 -28.71 2.15
CA MET A 271 26.57 -27.81 2.99
C MET A 271 25.90 -26.67 2.22
N HIS A 272 26.50 -26.19 1.11
CA HIS A 272 25.94 -25.14 0.25
C HIS A 272 24.75 -25.62 -0.60
N SER A 273 24.79 -26.85 -1.14
CA SER A 273 23.67 -27.41 -1.92
C SER A 273 22.43 -27.62 -1.05
N ARG A 274 22.63 -28.19 0.14
CA ARG A 274 21.53 -28.39 1.11
C ARG A 274 20.95 -27.07 1.61
N SER A 275 21.79 -26.07 1.86
CA SER A 275 21.34 -24.75 2.31
C SER A 275 20.55 -24.01 1.22
N ALA A 276 20.97 -24.12 -0.03
CA ALA A 276 20.25 -23.57 -1.18
C ALA A 276 18.88 -24.24 -1.37
N MET A 277 18.83 -25.57 -1.28
CA MET A 277 17.57 -26.32 -1.39
C MET A 277 16.58 -25.96 -0.27
N LEU A 278 17.06 -25.87 0.97
CA LEU A 278 16.25 -25.43 2.11
C LEU A 278 15.74 -24.00 1.92
N ALA A 279 16.60 -23.09 1.44
CA ALA A 279 16.20 -21.72 1.14
C ALA A 279 15.09 -21.65 0.09
N LEU A 280 15.24 -22.37 -1.03
CA LEU A 280 14.21 -22.44 -2.08
C LEU A 280 12.91 -23.06 -1.54
N SER A 281 13.00 -24.12 -0.74
CA SER A 281 11.81 -24.74 -0.14
C SER A 281 11.07 -23.82 0.83
N ALA A 282 11.79 -22.99 1.59
CA ALA A 282 11.19 -22.01 2.49
C ALA A 282 10.46 -20.90 1.72
N ILE A 283 11.00 -20.48 0.57
CA ILE A 283 10.32 -19.54 -0.34
C ILE A 283 9.07 -20.17 -0.93
N ALA A 284 9.16 -21.39 -1.45
CA ALA A 284 8.02 -22.10 -2.04
C ALA A 284 6.87 -22.31 -1.02
N LYS A 285 7.20 -22.41 0.27
CA LYS A 285 6.24 -22.50 1.38
C LYS A 285 5.76 -21.14 1.91
N GLY A 286 6.31 -20.02 1.43
CA GLY A 286 5.97 -18.67 1.90
C GLY A 286 6.54 -18.29 3.27
N HIS A 287 7.51 -19.04 3.81
CA HIS A 287 8.15 -18.73 5.09
C HIS A 287 9.10 -17.52 5.03
N ALA A 288 9.55 -17.16 3.82
CA ALA A 288 10.37 -15.99 3.57
C ALA A 288 9.82 -15.24 2.35
N ALA A 289 9.94 -13.91 2.35
CA ALA A 289 9.47 -13.06 1.27
C ALA A 289 10.40 -13.12 0.05
N LEU A 290 11.71 -13.20 0.28
CA LEU A 290 12.71 -13.36 -0.77
C LEU A 290 13.94 -14.10 -0.26
N ALA A 291 14.68 -14.72 -1.17
CA ALA A 291 15.97 -15.35 -0.88
C ALA A 291 17.12 -14.49 -1.39
N ALA A 292 18.02 -14.10 -0.49
CA ALA A 292 19.18 -13.25 -0.80
C ALA A 292 20.47 -14.08 -0.77
N SER A 293 20.76 -14.79 -1.86
CA SER A 293 21.99 -15.56 -2.03
C SER A 293 22.27 -15.77 -3.52
N SER A 294 23.36 -16.46 -3.85
CA SER A 294 23.62 -16.89 -5.22
C SER A 294 22.72 -18.06 -5.60
N PHE A 295 21.83 -17.82 -6.56
CA PHE A 295 21.05 -18.89 -7.19
C PHE A 295 21.26 -18.83 -8.70
N THR A 296 21.34 -20.00 -9.32
CA THR A 296 21.35 -20.10 -10.78
C THR A 296 19.91 -20.07 -11.26
N VAL A 297 19.60 -19.15 -12.18
CA VAL A 297 18.29 -19.10 -12.83
C VAL A 297 18.16 -20.34 -13.72
N LEU A 298 17.21 -21.21 -13.39
CA LEU A 298 16.92 -22.41 -14.17
C LEU A 298 15.76 -22.15 -15.14
N PRO A 299 15.78 -22.73 -16.35
CA PRO A 299 14.69 -22.61 -17.31
C PRO A 299 13.40 -23.29 -16.82
N ASP A 300 13.54 -24.31 -15.96
CA ASP A 300 12.43 -24.99 -15.29
C ASP A 300 12.53 -24.73 -13.77
N PRO A 301 11.88 -23.67 -13.25
CA PRO A 301 11.92 -23.33 -11.84
C PRO A 301 11.10 -24.33 -11.01
N VAL A 302 11.49 -24.48 -9.74
CA VAL A 302 10.66 -25.20 -8.77
C VAL A 302 9.32 -24.46 -8.63
N SER A 303 8.21 -25.22 -8.62
CA SER A 303 6.88 -24.65 -8.44
C SER A 303 6.80 -23.77 -7.20
N GLY A 304 6.16 -22.61 -7.32
CA GLY A 304 6.04 -21.62 -6.23
C GLY A 304 7.23 -20.68 -6.09
N ILE A 305 8.20 -20.71 -7.01
CA ILE A 305 9.35 -19.81 -7.00
C ILE A 305 9.43 -19.04 -8.32
N ASN A 306 9.56 -17.72 -8.20
CA ASN A 306 9.84 -16.83 -9.32
C ASN A 306 11.23 -16.23 -9.16
N TYR A 307 11.95 -16.07 -10.27
CA TYR A 307 13.24 -15.39 -10.30
C TYR A 307 13.08 -13.93 -10.73
N THR A 308 13.93 -13.07 -10.19
CA THR A 308 14.12 -11.72 -10.71
C THR A 308 14.99 -11.74 -11.96
N MET A 309 15.22 -10.56 -12.55
CA MET A 309 16.30 -10.39 -13.53
C MET A 309 17.64 -10.79 -12.88
N PRO A 310 18.55 -11.48 -13.60
CA PRO A 310 19.81 -11.94 -13.03
C PRO A 310 20.71 -10.75 -12.67
N VAL A 311 21.27 -10.78 -11.45
CA VAL A 311 22.22 -9.77 -10.96
C VAL A 311 23.57 -9.87 -11.68
N SER A 312 23.99 -11.09 -12.03
CA SER A 312 25.24 -11.35 -12.75
C SER A 312 25.06 -12.55 -13.67
N THR A 313 25.61 -12.45 -14.88
CA THR A 313 25.72 -13.56 -15.83
C THR A 313 27.16 -14.06 -15.85
N GLN A 314 27.36 -15.33 -15.52
CA GLN A 314 28.68 -15.94 -15.44
C GLN A 314 28.75 -17.18 -16.32
N PRO A 315 29.80 -17.34 -17.15
CA PRO A 315 30.01 -18.57 -17.89
C PRO A 315 30.47 -19.69 -16.95
N TYR A 316 30.25 -20.94 -17.35
CA TYR A 316 30.89 -22.07 -16.69
C TYR A 316 32.40 -22.02 -16.92
N VAL A 317 33.17 -22.11 -15.84
CA VAL A 317 34.63 -22.08 -15.87
C VAL A 317 35.17 -23.34 -15.22
N PHE A 318 36.16 -23.95 -15.85
CA PHE A 318 36.93 -25.03 -15.26
C PHE A 318 38.11 -24.45 -14.48
N ILE A 319 38.16 -24.73 -13.19
CA ILE A 319 39.32 -24.40 -12.37
C ILE A 319 40.28 -25.58 -12.44
N ILE A 320 41.46 -25.35 -13.01
CA ILE A 320 42.56 -26.32 -13.02
C ILE A 320 43.66 -25.85 -12.06
N ALA A 321 44.38 -26.80 -11.46
CA ALA A 321 45.53 -26.46 -10.62
C ALA A 321 46.55 -25.66 -11.43
N ARG A 322 47.20 -24.67 -10.79
CA ARG A 322 48.28 -23.90 -11.42
C ARG A 322 49.38 -24.87 -11.86
N PRO A 323 49.79 -24.87 -13.14
CA PRO A 323 50.90 -25.70 -13.62
C PRO A 323 52.18 -25.41 -12.83
N ARG A 324 52.98 -26.44 -12.58
CA ARG A 324 54.27 -26.32 -11.88
C ARG A 324 55.36 -25.82 -12.82
#